data_AF-H3BRE1-F1
#
_entry.id   AF-H3BRE1-F1
#
_cell.length_a   1.000
_cell.length_b   1.000
_cell.length_c   1.000
_cell.angle_alpha   90.00
_cell.angle_beta   90.00
_cell.angle_gamma   90.00
#
_symmetry.space_group_name_H-M   'P 1'
#
loop_
_entity.id
_entity.type
_entity.pdbx_description
1 polymer ?
#
loop_
_entity_poly.entity_id
_entity_poly.type
_entity_poly.pdbx_seq_one_letter_code
_entity_poly.pdbx_strand_id
1 'polypeptide(L)'
;MLGAQGRAVHQCDRGWAPVFLDREQSISLMSVGFLLEKPDEAVVWRGPKKNALIKQFVSDVAWGELDYLVVDTPPGTSDEHMATIEALRPYQPLGALVVTTPQAVSVGDVRRELTFCRKTGLRVMGIVENMSGFTCPHCTECTS
;
A
#
# COMPACT_ATOMS: atom_id res chain seq x y z
N MET A 1 -10.75 -6.25 3.90
CA MET A 1 -10.49 -5.90 2.48
C MET A 1 -10.02 -7.10 1.65
N LEU A 2 -9.19 -8.01 2.18
CA LEU A 2 -8.69 -9.17 1.42
C LEU A 2 -9.10 -10.55 1.97
N GLY A 3 -10.13 -10.62 2.82
CA GLY A 3 -10.56 -11.89 3.44
C GLY A 3 -9.53 -12.52 4.40
N ALA A 4 -8.52 -11.75 4.81
CA ALA A 4 -7.42 -12.20 5.67
C ALA A 4 -7.67 -11.96 7.17
N GLN A 5 -8.90 -11.61 7.56
CA GLN A 5 -9.23 -11.37 8.96
C GLN A 5 -9.00 -12.61 9.82
N GLY A 6 -8.40 -12.44 11.01
CA GLY A 6 -8.10 -13.52 11.94
C GLY A 6 -6.86 -14.35 11.59
N ARG A 7 -6.15 -14.03 10.51
CA ARG A 7 -4.85 -14.64 10.19
C ARG A 7 -3.74 -13.93 10.96
N ALA A 8 -2.69 -14.68 11.31
CA ALA A 8 -1.55 -14.18 12.05
C ALA A 8 -0.26 -14.32 11.23
N VAL A 9 0.69 -13.43 11.49
CA VAL A 9 2.04 -13.53 10.95
C VAL A 9 2.84 -14.51 11.80
N HIS A 10 3.57 -15.39 11.14
CA HIS A 10 4.44 -16.37 11.80
C HIS A 10 5.91 -16.02 11.57
N GLN A 11 6.77 -16.35 12.54
CA GLN A 11 8.21 -16.32 12.33
C GLN A 11 8.67 -17.60 11.63
N CYS A 12 9.66 -17.44 10.76
CA CYS A 12 10.40 -18.49 10.09
C CYS A 12 11.91 -18.16 10.14
N ASP A 13 12.74 -19.08 9.67
CA ASP A 13 14.20 -18.91 9.69
C ASP A 13 14.69 -17.69 8.87
N ARG A 14 13.86 -17.18 7.96
CA ARG A 14 14.14 -16.02 7.10
C ARG A 14 13.46 -14.73 7.56
N GLY A 15 12.85 -14.72 8.74
CA GLY A 15 12.12 -13.58 9.29
C GLY A 15 10.61 -13.84 9.38
N TRP A 16 9.77 -12.91 8.93
CA TRP A 16 8.32 -13.07 8.93
C TRP A 16 7.81 -13.79 7.69
N ALA A 17 7.05 -14.87 7.88
CA ALA A 17 6.28 -15.47 6.80
C ALA A 17 5.08 -14.57 6.46
N PRO A 18 4.89 -14.16 5.19
CA PRO A 18 3.72 -13.41 4.80
C PRO A 18 2.46 -14.28 4.86
N VAL A 19 1.30 -13.63 4.93
CA VAL A 19 0.00 -14.32 4.91
C VAL A 19 -0.40 -14.59 3.47
N PHE A 20 -0.48 -15.87 3.07
CA PHE A 20 -0.92 -16.28 1.74
C PHE A 20 -2.44 -16.34 1.64
N LEU A 21 -3.06 -15.71 0.65
CA LEU A 21 -4.53 -15.59 0.58
C LEU A 21 -5.22 -16.82 -0.02
N ASP A 22 -4.52 -17.56 -0.88
CA ASP A 22 -4.99 -18.75 -1.59
C ASP A 22 -4.12 -19.98 -1.27
N ARG A 23 -4.49 -21.14 -1.84
CA ARG A 23 -3.76 -22.40 -1.60
C ARG A 23 -2.49 -22.50 -2.45
N GLU A 24 -2.55 -21.88 -3.61
CA GLU A 24 -1.49 -21.83 -4.62
C GLU A 24 -0.38 -20.85 -4.24
N GLN A 25 -0.58 -20.07 -3.17
CA GLN A 25 0.33 -19.05 -2.66
C GLN A 25 0.65 -17.94 -3.69
N SER A 26 -0.33 -17.61 -4.55
CA SER A 26 -0.16 -16.65 -5.63
C SER A 26 -0.26 -15.19 -5.16
N ILE A 27 -0.97 -14.96 -4.04
CA ILE A 27 -1.04 -13.64 -3.39
C ILE A 27 -0.58 -13.78 -1.95
N SER A 28 0.48 -13.06 -1.61
CA SER A 28 0.99 -12.91 -0.26
C SER A 28 0.76 -11.50 0.28
N LEU A 29 0.52 -11.39 1.58
CA LEU A 29 0.12 -10.15 2.23
C LEU A 29 0.86 -9.96 3.55
N MET A 30 1.36 -8.75 3.79
CA MET A 30 1.81 -8.28 5.09
C MET A 30 1.07 -7.00 5.43
N SER A 31 0.62 -6.87 6.68
CA SER A 31 -0.10 -5.70 7.16
C SER A 31 0.21 -5.43 8.61
N VAL A 32 0.26 -4.14 8.96
CA VAL A 32 0.27 -3.68 10.35
C VAL A 32 -0.87 -4.29 11.15
N GLY A 33 -2.03 -4.52 10.53
CA GLY A 33 -3.21 -5.09 11.20
C GLY A 33 -2.99 -6.49 11.78
N PHE A 34 -2.02 -7.27 11.27
CA PHE A 34 -1.67 -8.57 11.84
C PHE A 34 -0.83 -8.48 13.11
N LEU A 35 -0.26 -7.31 13.40
CA LEU A 35 0.60 -7.05 14.55
C LEU A 35 -0.14 -6.37 15.71
N LEU A 36 -1.43 -6.05 15.52
CA LEU A 36 -2.28 -5.44 16.55
C LEU A 36 -2.91 -6.52 17.41
N GLU A 37 -3.05 -6.25 18.71
CA GLU A 37 -3.73 -7.16 19.63
C GLU A 37 -5.23 -7.21 19.34
N LYS A 38 -5.81 -6.08 18.91
CA LYS A 38 -7.22 -5.95 18.57
C LYS A 38 -7.38 -5.32 17.19
N PRO A 39 -8.29 -5.84 16.33
CA PRO A 39 -8.47 -5.33 14.97
C PRO A 39 -8.83 -3.85 14.87
N ASP A 40 -9.58 -3.33 15.86
CA ASP A 40 -10.09 -1.95 15.86
C ASP A 40 -9.19 -0.98 16.66
N GLU A 41 -7.98 -1.41 17.04
CA GLU A 41 -7.06 -0.57 17.79
C GLU A 41 -6.46 0.53 16.90
N ALA A 42 -6.56 1.78 17.36
CA ALA A 42 -5.94 2.90 16.67
C ALA A 42 -4.41 2.80 16.74
N VAL A 43 -3.77 2.78 15.58
CA VAL A 43 -2.31 2.73 15.50
C VAL A 43 -1.74 4.14 15.65
N VAL A 44 -1.28 4.48 16.85
CA VAL A 44 -0.62 5.77 17.12
C VAL A 44 0.87 5.53 17.39
N TRP A 45 1.65 5.46 16.31
CA TRP A 45 3.10 5.27 16.39
C TRP A 45 3.87 6.53 16.01
N ARG A 46 4.98 6.76 16.72
CA ARG A 46 5.90 7.86 16.39
C ARG A 46 6.70 7.54 15.13
N GLY A 47 7.14 8.58 14.42
CA GLY A 47 7.86 8.51 13.15
C GLY A 47 8.99 7.45 13.10
N PRO A 48 9.94 7.42 14.05
CA PRO A 48 11.02 6.42 14.02
C PRO A 48 10.54 4.97 14.06
N LYS A 49 9.52 4.66 14.87
CA LYS A 49 8.96 3.31 14.98
C LYS A 49 8.27 2.88 13.67
N LYS A 50 7.53 3.80 13.07
CA LYS A 50 6.86 3.59 11.78
C LYS A 50 7.87 3.36 10.65
N ASN A 51 8.92 4.19 10.57
CA ASN A 51 9.95 4.05 9.55
C ASN A 51 10.75 2.76 9.71
N ALA A 52 11.04 2.35 10.95
CA ALA A 52 11.65 1.05 11.23
C ALA A 52 10.75 -0.09 10.74
N LEU A 53 9.45 -0.05 11.04
CA LEU A 53 8.53 -1.09 10.60
C LEU A 53 8.43 -1.20 9.07
N ILE A 54 8.37 -0.07 8.36
CA ILE A 54 8.38 -0.06 6.88
C ILE A 54 9.64 -0.75 6.35
N LYS A 55 10.80 -0.46 6.94
CA LYS A 55 12.05 -1.13 6.57
C LYS A 55 11.98 -2.64 6.84
N GLN A 56 11.46 -3.06 8.00
CA GLN A 56 11.28 -4.47 8.33
C GLN A 56 10.30 -5.18 7.37
N PHE A 57 9.24 -4.51 6.92
CA PHE A 57 8.34 -5.09 5.91
C PHE A 57 9.05 -5.39 4.60
N VAL A 58 10.05 -4.59 4.23
CA VAL A 58 10.82 -4.80 3.01
C VAL A 58 11.96 -5.81 3.22
N SER A 59 12.67 -5.77 4.35
CA SER A 59 13.88 -6.57 4.59
C SER A 59 13.64 -7.90 5.30
N ASP A 60 12.69 -7.94 6.23
CA ASP A 60 12.55 -9.04 7.20
C ASP A 60 11.34 -9.93 6.88
N VAL A 61 10.55 -9.59 5.87
CA VAL A 61 9.48 -10.47 5.36
C VAL A 61 10.04 -11.38 4.29
N ALA A 62 9.82 -12.68 4.45
CA ALA A 62 10.21 -13.70 3.50
C ALA A 62 9.25 -13.73 2.31
N TRP A 63 9.28 -12.67 1.49
CA TRP A 63 8.43 -12.50 0.30
C TRP A 63 8.63 -13.59 -0.76
N GLY A 64 9.83 -14.17 -0.83
CA GLY A 64 10.19 -15.14 -1.87
C GLY A 64 10.40 -14.46 -3.23
N GLU A 65 10.20 -15.22 -4.30
CA GLU A 65 10.23 -14.70 -5.67
C GLU A 65 8.90 -14.01 -5.97
N LEU A 66 8.95 -12.74 -6.40
CA LEU A 66 7.78 -11.93 -6.73
C LEU A 66 7.93 -11.34 -8.13
N ASP A 67 6.87 -11.40 -8.93
CA ASP A 67 6.77 -10.59 -10.15
C ASP A 67 6.49 -9.11 -9.81
N TYR A 68 5.68 -8.87 -8.77
CA TYR A 68 5.28 -7.55 -8.33
C TYR A 68 5.16 -7.47 -6.80
N LEU A 69 5.63 -6.37 -6.23
CA LEU A 69 5.34 -5.96 -4.85
C LEU A 69 4.53 -4.66 -4.88
N VAL A 70 3.29 -4.72 -4.38
CA VAL A 70 2.41 -3.56 -4.28
C VAL A 70 2.41 -3.05 -2.85
N VAL A 71 2.67 -1.76 -2.66
CA VAL A 71 2.65 -1.12 -1.35
C VAL A 71 1.51 -0.12 -1.29
N ASP A 72 0.58 -0.36 -0.37
CA ASP A 72 -0.49 0.58 -0.02
C ASP A 72 0.04 1.57 1.02
N THR A 73 0.39 2.77 0.58
CA THR A 73 0.87 3.84 1.46
C THR A 73 -0.30 4.67 1.98
N PRO A 74 -0.24 5.17 3.24
CA PRO A 74 -1.27 6.07 3.74
C PRO A 74 -1.35 7.36 2.89
N PRO A 75 -2.48 8.08 2.93
CA PRO A 75 -2.67 9.28 2.12
C PRO A 75 -1.78 10.46 2.56
N GLY A 76 -1.45 11.32 1.60
CA GLY A 76 -0.78 12.61 1.80
C GLY A 76 0.76 12.54 1.84
N THR A 77 1.44 13.68 1.66
CA THR A 77 2.90 13.78 1.40
C THR A 77 3.80 13.52 2.61
N SER A 78 3.70 12.33 3.18
CA SER A 78 4.14 11.99 4.52
C SER A 78 5.51 11.28 4.55
N ASP A 79 6.14 11.21 5.72
CA ASP A 79 7.44 10.54 5.93
C ASP A 79 7.41 9.06 5.51
N GLU A 80 6.22 8.45 5.51
CA GLU A 80 5.94 7.10 5.05
C GLU A 80 6.36 6.87 3.61
N HIS A 81 5.96 7.76 2.69
CA HIS A 81 6.31 7.62 1.29
C HIS A 81 7.83 7.66 1.10
N MET A 82 8.52 8.55 1.82
CA MET A 82 9.98 8.62 1.78
C MET A 82 10.62 7.36 2.34
N ALA A 83 10.17 6.89 3.51
CA ALA A 83 10.67 5.67 4.13
C ALA A 83 10.46 4.44 3.21
N THR A 84 9.30 4.34 2.55
CA THR A 84 9.00 3.28 1.59
C THR A 84 9.92 3.35 0.36
N ILE A 85 10.08 4.53 -0.25
CA ILE A 85 10.97 4.70 -1.41
C ILE A 85 12.42 4.38 -1.04
N GLU A 86 12.89 4.82 0.13
CA GLU A 86 14.25 4.53 0.60
C GLU A 86 14.46 3.04 0.86
N ALA A 87 13.50 2.37 1.52
CA ALA A 87 13.57 0.94 1.77
C ALA A 87 13.54 0.12 0.47
N LEU A 88 12.76 0.56 -0.52
CA LEU A 88 12.62 -0.12 -1.80
C LEU A 88 13.70 0.26 -2.82
N ARG A 89 14.52 1.29 -2.58
CA ARG A 89 15.55 1.78 -3.53
C ARG A 89 16.46 0.68 -4.12
N PRO A 90 16.87 -0.37 -3.38
CA PRO A 90 17.68 -1.47 -3.94
C PRO A 90 16.94 -2.30 -5.00
N TYR A 91 15.60 -2.25 -5.03
CA TYR A 91 14.75 -3.01 -5.92
C TYR A 91 14.23 -2.08 -7.02
N GLN A 92 14.63 -2.31 -8.27
CA GLN A 92 14.21 -1.49 -9.41
C GLN A 92 13.60 -2.37 -10.50
N PRO A 93 12.63 -1.85 -11.28
CA PRO A 93 12.14 -0.47 -11.29
C PRO A 93 11.10 -0.15 -10.19
N LEU A 94 11.05 1.13 -9.78
CA LEU A 94 10.02 1.67 -8.88
C LEU A 94 9.06 2.59 -9.64
N GLY A 95 7.76 2.47 -9.35
CA GLY A 95 6.74 3.33 -9.93
C GLY A 95 5.58 3.62 -8.97
N ALA A 96 4.88 4.72 -9.23
CA ALA A 96 3.71 5.15 -8.47
C ALA A 96 2.45 5.14 -9.35
N LEU A 97 1.36 4.65 -8.78
CA LEU A 97 0.00 4.88 -9.27
C LEU A 97 -0.68 5.86 -8.32
N VAL A 98 -1.10 7.01 -8.82
CA VAL A 98 -1.80 8.01 -8.00
C VAL A 98 -3.29 7.75 -8.10
N VAL A 99 -3.94 7.43 -6.98
CA VAL A 99 -5.39 7.21 -6.92
C VAL A 99 -6.08 8.48 -6.45
N THR A 100 -7.16 8.87 -7.13
CA THR A 100 -7.95 10.07 -6.82
C THR A 100 -9.44 9.83 -6.98
N THR A 101 -10.26 10.86 -6.75
CA THR A 101 -11.70 10.85 -6.96
C THR A 101 -12.14 12.09 -7.76
N PRO A 102 -13.32 12.09 -8.43
CA PRO A 102 -13.71 13.18 -9.33
C PRO A 102 -13.95 14.54 -8.66
N GLN A 103 -14.17 14.56 -7.34
CA GLN A 103 -14.51 15.79 -6.61
C GLN A 103 -13.34 16.77 -6.65
N ALA A 104 -13.62 18.04 -6.94
CA ALA A 104 -12.61 19.07 -7.11
C ALA A 104 -11.62 19.23 -5.94
N VAL A 105 -12.02 18.83 -4.73
CA VAL A 105 -11.16 18.85 -3.53
C VAL A 105 -9.93 17.93 -3.66
N SER A 106 -10.01 16.85 -4.45
CA SER A 106 -8.91 15.89 -4.64
C SER A 106 -7.78 16.42 -5.52
N VAL A 107 -8.06 17.42 -6.38
CA VAL A 107 -7.11 17.96 -7.36
C VAL A 107 -5.88 18.55 -6.68
N GLY A 108 -6.07 19.19 -5.54
CA GLY A 108 -4.97 19.76 -4.74
C GLY A 108 -4.01 18.67 -4.25
N ASP A 109 -4.55 17.57 -3.76
CA ASP A 109 -3.76 16.46 -3.23
C ASP A 109 -3.04 15.69 -4.34
N VAL A 110 -3.72 15.41 -5.46
CA VAL A 110 -3.08 14.83 -6.65
C VAL A 110 -1.89 15.67 -7.13
N ARG A 111 -2.03 16.99 -7.18
CA ARG A 111 -0.93 17.88 -7.60
C ARG A 111 0.27 17.79 -6.64
N ARG A 112 0.01 17.68 -5.33
CA ARG A 112 1.07 17.52 -4.32
C ARG A 112 1.76 16.18 -4.49
N GLU A 113 1.02 15.09 -4.69
CA GLU A 113 1.59 13.75 -4.88
C GLU A 113 2.41 13.62 -6.18
N LEU A 114 1.93 14.20 -7.29
CA LEU A 114 2.70 14.25 -8.54
C LEU A 114 3.99 15.06 -8.37
N THR A 115 3.93 16.17 -7.63
CA THR A 115 5.12 16.97 -7.30
C THR A 115 6.09 16.19 -6.43
N PHE A 116 5.60 15.43 -5.45
CA PHE A 116 6.40 14.54 -4.61
C PHE A 116 7.12 13.50 -5.47
N CYS A 117 6.40 12.75 -6.31
CA CYS A 117 6.98 11.75 -7.21
C CYS A 117 8.09 12.35 -8.09
N ARG A 118 7.86 13.53 -8.67
CA ARG A 118 8.86 14.23 -9.47
C ARG A 118 10.11 14.58 -8.65
N LYS A 119 9.96 15.05 -7.41
CA LYS A 119 11.07 15.43 -6.53
C LYS A 119 11.88 14.22 -6.04
N THR A 120 11.24 13.07 -5.86
CA THR A 120 11.89 11.83 -5.40
C THR A 120 12.42 10.96 -6.53
N GLY A 121 12.14 11.33 -7.79
CA GLY A 121 12.54 10.56 -8.97
C GLY A 121 11.67 9.32 -9.21
N LEU A 122 10.54 9.20 -8.51
CA LEU A 122 9.62 8.07 -8.67
C LEU A 122 8.83 8.23 -9.98
N ARG A 123 8.86 7.20 -10.83
CA ARG A 123 8.13 7.21 -12.09
C ARG A 123 6.63 7.13 -11.84
N VAL A 124 5.87 8.14 -12.25
CA VAL A 124 4.40 8.07 -12.27
C VAL A 124 3.98 7.16 -13.42
N MET A 125 3.42 6.00 -13.09
CA MET A 125 2.94 5.00 -14.06
C MET A 125 1.56 5.38 -14.61
N GLY A 126 0.76 6.08 -13.80
CA GLY A 126 -0.57 6.53 -14.19
C GLY A 126 -1.34 7.17 -13.04
N ILE A 127 -2.53 7.68 -13.36
CA ILE A 127 -3.51 8.21 -12.41
C ILE A 127 -4.78 7.38 -12.55
N VAL A 128 -5.36 6.96 -11.43
CA VAL A 128 -6.61 6.20 -11.37
C VAL A 128 -7.67 7.06 -10.71
N GLU A 129 -8.74 7.38 -11.42
CA GLU A 129 -9.91 8.05 -10.83
C GLU A 129 -10.88 6.99 -10.30
N ASN A 130 -10.90 6.81 -8.98
CA ASN A 130 -11.80 5.93 -8.29
C ASN A 130 -13.14 6.64 -8.00
N MET A 131 -14.21 5.86 -7.80
CA MET A 131 -15.57 6.38 -7.55
C MET A 131 -16.05 7.34 -8.67
N SER A 132 -15.59 7.11 -9.91
CA SER A 132 -16.00 7.86 -11.10
C SER A 132 -17.29 7.26 -11.65
N GLY A 133 -18.39 7.80 -11.15
CA GLY A 133 -19.73 7.39 -11.51
C GLY A 133 -20.22 6.10 -10.85
N PHE A 134 -21.49 5.78 -11.10
CA PHE A 134 -22.16 4.60 -10.56
C PHE A 134 -23.04 3.99 -11.63
N THR A 135 -22.80 2.71 -11.95
CA THR A 135 -23.66 1.94 -12.85
C THR A 135 -24.73 1.23 -12.04
N CYS A 136 -25.98 1.60 -12.25
CA CYS A 136 -27.10 0.97 -11.54
C CYS A 136 -27.23 -0.51 -11.94
N PRO A 137 -27.22 -1.46 -10.99
CA PRO A 137 -27.30 -2.89 -11.30
C PRO A 137 -28.68 -3.32 -11.84
N HIS A 138 -29.69 -2.45 -11.76
CA HIS A 138 -31.06 -2.74 -12.22
C HIS A 138 -31.36 -2.21 -13.63
N CYS A 139 -30.84 -1.03 -13.99
CA CYS A 139 -31.14 -0.39 -15.28
C CYS A 139 -29.93 -0.12 -16.17
N THR A 140 -28.70 -0.41 -15.71
CA THR A 140 -27.43 -0.16 -16.42
C THR A 140 -27.14 1.31 -16.75
N GLU A 141 -27.98 2.24 -16.31
CA GLU A 141 -27.69 3.68 -16.39
C GLU A 141 -26.48 4.01 -15.53
N CYS A 142 -25.60 4.85 -16.08
CA CYS A 142 -24.42 5.34 -15.41
C CYS A 142 -24.60 6.82 -15.07
N THR A 143 -24.59 7.17 -13.79
CA THR A 143 -24.50 8.57 -13.36
C THR A 143 -23.02 8.93 -13.26
N SER A 144 -22.58 9.98 -13.95
CA SER A 144 -21.23 10.54 -13.88
C SER A 144 -21.19 11.77 -12.98
#